data_AF-A0A1Y2DND8-F1
#
_entry.id   AF-A0A1Y2DND8-F1
#
_cell.length_a   1.000
_cell.length_b   1.000
_cell.length_c   1.000
_cell.angle_alpha   90.00
_cell.angle_beta   90.00
_cell.angle_gamma   90.00
#
_symmetry.space_group_name_H-M   'P 1'
#
loop_
_entity.id
_entity.type
_entity.pdbx_description
1 polymer ?
#
loop_
_entity_poly.entity_id
_entity_poly.type
_entity_poly.pdbx_seq_one_letter_code
_entity_poly.pdbx_strand_id
1 'polypeptide(L)'
;PPTFSSRRAANDAVFREKLQQMALPLASLVQLSTGEVHPRFPGTLLNFWLLTDAELESLAHFYHQRTPSRWTFHYPCPITWSSDLSLEEKRRKIGKFIGLRGCESPV
;
A
#
# COMPACT_ATOMS: atom_id res chain seq x y z
N PRO A 1 -9.12 -14.12 33.00
CA PRO A 1 -7.80 -13.54 33.37
C PRO A 1 -7.06 -13.00 32.13
N PRO A 2 -6.67 -11.71 32.10
CA PRO A 2 -5.88 -11.17 30.99
C PRO A 2 -4.50 -11.83 30.98
N THR A 3 -4.10 -12.34 29.83
CA THR A 3 -2.80 -13.01 29.61
C THR A 3 -1.64 -12.03 29.85
N PHE A 4 -0.50 -12.53 30.32
CA PHE A 4 0.67 -11.70 30.67
C PHE A 4 1.15 -10.77 29.54
N SER A 5 0.95 -11.14 28.26
CA SER A 5 1.26 -10.28 27.11
C SER A 5 0.39 -9.02 27.03
N SER A 6 -0.86 -9.08 27.49
CA SER A 6 -1.82 -7.99 27.37
C SER A 6 -1.46 -6.78 28.26
N ARG A 7 -0.78 -7.02 29.40
CA ARG A 7 -0.38 -5.95 30.32
C ARG A 7 0.83 -5.14 29.83
N ARG A 8 1.76 -5.74 29.09
CA ARG A 8 2.96 -5.05 28.59
C ARG A 8 2.64 -4.08 27.45
N ALA A 9 1.78 -4.50 26.52
CA ALA A 9 1.37 -3.67 25.39
C ALA A 9 0.57 -2.41 25.80
N ALA A 10 -0.17 -2.47 26.92
CA ALA A 10 -0.99 -1.35 27.38
C ALA A 10 -0.18 -0.14 27.89
N ASN A 11 1.06 -0.36 28.35
CA ASN A 11 1.93 0.67 28.95
C ASN A 11 3.19 0.99 28.12
N ASP A 12 3.33 0.42 26.93
CA ASP A 12 4.50 0.66 26.08
C ASP A 12 4.24 1.89 25.18
N ALA A 13 4.93 3.00 25.47
CA ALA A 13 4.84 4.23 24.71
C ALA A 13 5.22 4.04 23.23
N VAL A 14 6.25 3.23 22.95
CA VAL A 14 6.73 2.97 21.58
C VAL A 14 5.67 2.21 20.79
N PHE A 15 5.03 1.21 21.42
CA PHE A 15 3.94 0.47 20.78
C PHE A 15 2.75 1.38 20.45
N ARG A 16 2.36 2.28 21.37
CA ARG A 16 1.27 3.23 21.16
C ARG A 16 1.57 4.22 20.02
N GLU A 17 2.78 4.77 19.99
CA GLU A 17 3.23 5.63 18.88
C GLU A 17 3.19 4.88 17.55
N LYS A 18 3.63 3.62 17.52
CA LYS A 18 3.57 2.80 16.31
C LYS A 18 2.13 2.56 15.86
N LEU A 19 1.21 2.28 16.78
CA LEU A 19 -0.22 2.13 16.44
C LEU A 19 -0.79 3.43 15.87
N GLN A 20 -0.44 4.59 16.43
CA GLN A 20 -0.86 5.89 15.89
C GLN A 20 -0.32 6.10 14.47
N GLN A 21 0.94 5.75 14.20
CA GLN A 21 1.49 5.77 12.85
C GLN A 21 0.75 4.82 11.90
N MET A 22 0.44 3.60 12.36
CA MET A 22 -0.30 2.60 11.56
C MET A 22 -1.75 3.03 11.28
N ALA A 23 -2.34 3.86 12.13
CA ALA A 23 -3.67 4.42 11.96
C ALA A 23 -3.72 5.66 11.03
N LEU A 24 -2.57 6.16 10.53
CA LEU A 24 -2.55 7.31 9.63
C LEU A 24 -3.41 7.03 8.38
N PRO A 25 -4.38 7.91 8.04
CA PRO A 25 -5.24 7.72 6.89
C PRO A 25 -4.46 7.94 5.59
N LEU A 26 -4.79 7.16 4.57
CA LEU A 26 -4.26 7.32 3.22
C LEU A 26 -5.33 7.92 2.30
N ALA A 27 -4.96 8.95 1.55
CA ALA A 27 -5.83 9.51 0.53
C ALA A 27 -5.97 8.53 -0.64
N SER A 28 -7.21 8.31 -1.10
CA SER A 28 -7.49 7.43 -2.24
C SER A 28 -6.98 8.01 -3.55
N LEU A 29 -6.43 7.16 -4.41
CA LEU A 29 -6.17 7.47 -5.81
C LEU A 29 -7.36 7.06 -6.67
N VAL A 30 -7.63 7.82 -7.74
CA VAL A 30 -8.67 7.49 -8.74
C VAL A 30 -8.04 6.90 -10.01
N GLN A 31 -8.75 6.02 -10.69
CA GLN A 31 -8.36 5.50 -11.99
C GLN A 31 -8.60 6.57 -13.07
N LEU A 32 -7.61 6.82 -13.94
CA LEU A 32 -7.68 7.94 -14.89
C LEU A 32 -8.76 7.79 -15.96
N SER A 33 -9.17 6.57 -16.29
CA SER A 33 -10.18 6.32 -17.33
C SER A 33 -11.62 6.40 -16.82
N THR A 34 -11.85 6.08 -15.55
CA THR A 34 -13.20 5.93 -14.98
C THR A 34 -13.50 6.93 -13.87
N GLY A 35 -12.47 7.49 -13.22
CA GLY A 35 -12.62 8.30 -12.01
C GLY A 35 -12.90 7.49 -10.74
N GLU A 36 -12.97 6.16 -10.84
CA GLU A 36 -13.32 5.27 -9.72
C GLU A 36 -12.11 4.96 -8.83
N VAL A 37 -12.38 4.60 -7.57
CA VAL A 37 -11.36 4.14 -6.61
C VAL A 37 -11.38 2.61 -6.56
N HIS A 38 -10.21 1.98 -6.49
CA HIS A 38 -10.14 0.53 -6.33
C HIS A 38 -10.82 0.11 -5.01
N PRO A 39 -11.73 -0.90 -5.00
CA PRO A 39 -12.45 -1.32 -3.78
C PRO A 39 -11.52 -1.76 -2.63
N ARG A 40 -10.31 -2.21 -2.97
CA ARG A 40 -9.25 -2.57 -2.02
C ARG A 40 -8.11 -1.58 -1.92
N PHE A 41 -8.36 -0.32 -2.25
CA PHE A 41 -7.43 0.73 -1.88
C PHE A 41 -7.26 0.78 -0.34
N PRO A 42 -6.03 0.83 0.18
CA PRO A 42 -5.80 0.85 1.63
C PRO A 42 -6.23 2.19 2.23
N GLY A 43 -7.14 2.17 3.21
CA GLY A 43 -7.61 3.40 3.87
C GLY A 43 -6.65 3.95 4.94
N THR A 44 -5.73 3.11 5.44
CA THR A 44 -4.71 3.49 6.43
C THR A 44 -3.37 2.86 6.10
N LEU A 45 -2.30 3.34 6.74
CA LEU A 45 -0.98 2.76 6.61
C LEU A 45 -0.95 1.28 7.05
N LEU A 46 -1.69 0.90 8.09
CA LEU A 46 -1.85 -0.51 8.48
C LEU A 46 -2.47 -1.34 7.36
N ASN A 47 -3.56 -0.86 6.77
CA ASN A 47 -4.24 -1.59 5.69
C ASN A 47 -3.32 -1.79 4.49
N PHE A 48 -2.45 -0.83 4.18
CA PHE A 48 -1.44 -0.98 3.13
C PHE A 48 -0.46 -2.13 3.42
N TRP A 49 0.07 -2.21 4.65
CA TRP A 49 1.00 -3.29 5.03
C TRP A 49 0.35 -4.67 5.02
N LEU A 50 -0.96 -4.74 5.21
CA LEU A 50 -1.75 -5.98 5.21
C LEU A 50 -2.22 -6.41 3.81
N LEU A 51 -1.95 -5.63 2.75
CA LEU A 51 -2.30 -6.03 1.39
C LEU A 51 -1.64 -7.35 1.01
N THR A 52 -2.46 -8.26 0.49
CA THR A 52 -2.04 -9.56 -0.05
C THR A 52 -1.43 -9.41 -1.44
N ASP A 53 -0.75 -10.46 -1.91
CA ASP A 53 -0.20 -10.50 -3.27
C ASP A 53 -1.29 -10.27 -4.33
N ALA A 54 -2.43 -10.95 -4.18
CA ALA A 54 -3.56 -10.82 -5.09
C ALA A 54 -4.15 -9.40 -5.11
N GLU A 55 -4.24 -8.73 -3.96
CA GLU A 55 -4.72 -7.35 -3.89
C GLU A 55 -3.74 -6.36 -4.52
N LEU A 56 -2.43 -6.59 -4.36
CA LEU A 56 -1.39 -5.79 -5.02
C LEU A 56 -1.42 -5.98 -6.54
N GLU A 57 -1.57 -7.20 -7.04
CA GLU A 57 -1.77 -7.50 -8.46
C GLU A 57 -3.03 -6.81 -9.01
N SER A 58 -4.13 -6.85 -8.26
CA SER A 58 -5.40 -6.19 -8.62
C SER A 58 -5.24 -4.67 -8.68
N LEU A 59 -4.58 -4.06 -7.69
CA LEU A 59 -4.28 -2.63 -7.67
C LEU A 59 -3.41 -2.21 -8.87
N ALA A 60 -2.34 -2.96 -9.14
CA ALA A 60 -1.45 -2.67 -10.27
C ALA A 60 -2.18 -2.77 -11.61
N HIS A 61 -3.07 -3.75 -11.79
CA HIS A 61 -3.88 -3.86 -13.00
C HIS A 61 -4.89 -2.70 -13.13
N PHE A 62 -5.65 -2.43 -12.07
CA PHE A 62 -6.68 -1.38 -12.04
C PHE A 62 -6.13 0.00 -12.39
N TYR A 63 -4.93 0.34 -11.90
CA TYR A 63 -4.26 1.61 -12.21
C TYR A 63 -3.34 1.55 -13.44
N HIS A 64 -3.54 0.60 -14.36
CA HIS A 64 -2.79 0.47 -15.62
C HIS A 64 -1.26 0.32 -15.45
N GLN A 65 -0.79 -0.17 -14.31
CA GLN A 65 0.64 -0.36 -14.03
C GLN A 65 1.12 -1.79 -14.38
N ARG A 66 0.25 -2.80 -14.19
CA ARG A 66 0.51 -4.20 -14.59
C ARG A 66 0.23 -4.47 -16.06
N THR A 67 -0.83 -3.88 -16.59
CA THR A 67 -1.23 -4.03 -17.99
C THR A 67 -1.20 -2.63 -18.61
N PRO A 68 -0.03 -2.18 -19.09
CA PRO A 68 0.15 -0.82 -19.53
C PRO A 68 -0.82 -0.43 -20.66
N SER A 69 -1.21 0.84 -20.67
CA SER A 69 -2.07 1.42 -21.68
C SER A 69 -1.68 2.88 -21.92
N ARG A 70 -2.43 3.59 -22.77
CA ARG A 70 -2.26 5.05 -22.96
C ARG A 70 -2.30 5.85 -21.65
N TRP A 71 -2.91 5.34 -20.59
CA TRP A 71 -3.05 6.05 -19.31
C TRP A 71 -1.86 5.87 -18.35
N THR A 72 -1.00 4.86 -18.57
CA THR A 72 0.03 4.46 -17.60
C THR A 72 0.95 5.62 -17.20
N PHE A 73 1.42 6.39 -18.19
CA PHE A 73 2.34 7.50 -17.98
C PHE A 73 1.67 8.82 -17.58
N HIS A 74 0.33 8.84 -17.46
CA HIS A 74 -0.40 10.01 -16.95
C HIS A 74 -0.57 9.99 -15.43
N TYR A 75 -0.22 8.89 -14.76
CA TYR A 75 -0.15 8.85 -13.30
C TYR A 75 1.09 9.60 -12.80
N PRO A 76 1.07 10.20 -11.59
CA PRO A 76 2.18 11.01 -11.09
C PRO A 76 3.51 10.25 -10.92
N CYS A 77 3.45 8.97 -10.56
CA CYS A 77 4.63 8.15 -10.30
C CYS A 77 4.49 6.75 -10.92
N PRO A 78 4.56 6.63 -12.26
CA PRO A 78 4.39 5.35 -12.93
C PRO A 78 5.47 4.35 -12.48
N ILE A 79 5.11 3.08 -12.43
CA ILE A 79 5.97 1.98 -11.99
C ILE A 79 6.04 0.88 -13.03
N THR A 80 7.17 0.18 -13.09
CA THR A 80 7.29 -1.07 -13.83
C THR A 80 6.76 -2.23 -12.97
N TRP A 81 6.00 -3.14 -13.57
CA TRP A 81 5.43 -4.29 -12.87
C TRP A 81 5.78 -5.60 -13.55
N SER A 82 6.01 -6.64 -12.75
CA SER A 82 6.05 -8.04 -13.18
C SER A 82 5.34 -8.89 -12.13
N SER A 83 4.58 -9.89 -12.56
CA SER A 83 3.89 -10.80 -11.64
C SER A 83 4.84 -11.76 -10.90
N ASP A 84 6.08 -11.93 -11.41
CA ASP A 84 7.12 -12.77 -10.80
C ASP A 84 7.84 -12.10 -9.62
N LEU A 85 7.55 -10.83 -9.36
CA LEU A 85 8.10 -10.10 -8.23
C LEU A 85 7.66 -10.74 -6.90
N SER A 86 8.51 -10.63 -5.88
CA SER A 86 8.13 -11.00 -4.52
C SER A 86 7.04 -10.06 -3.97
N LEU A 87 6.33 -10.51 -2.94
CA LEU A 87 5.33 -9.71 -2.24
C LEU A 87 5.90 -8.37 -1.74
N GLU A 88 7.14 -8.36 -1.25
CA GLU A 88 7.80 -7.16 -0.74
C GLU A 88 8.12 -6.16 -1.87
N GLU A 89 8.60 -6.63 -3.01
CA GLU A 89 8.88 -5.78 -4.18
C GLU A 89 7.59 -5.18 -4.76
N LYS A 90 6.53 -5.98 -4.87
CA LYS A 90 5.19 -5.51 -5.27
C LYS A 90 4.69 -4.44 -4.32
N ARG A 91 4.82 -4.66 -3.00
CA ARG A 91 4.42 -3.68 -1.98
C ARG A 91 5.22 -2.40 -2.09
N ARG A 92 6.54 -2.47 -2.26
CA ARG A 92 7.41 -1.27 -2.47
C ARG A 92 6.98 -0.49 -3.70
N LYS A 93 6.75 -1.17 -4.82
CA LYS A 93 6.29 -0.53 -6.06
C LYS A 93 4.93 0.15 -5.89
N ILE A 94 3.93 -0.51 -5.31
CA ILE A 94 2.62 0.12 -5.03
C ILE A 94 2.79 1.28 -4.05
N GLY A 95 3.58 1.12 -2.99
CA GLY A 95 3.87 2.19 -2.03
C GLY A 95 4.44 3.43 -2.71
N LYS A 96 5.44 3.27 -3.59
CA LYS A 96 5.98 4.35 -4.42
C LYS A 96 4.89 4.97 -5.31
N PHE A 97 4.10 4.15 -5.99
CA PHE A 97 3.05 4.59 -6.91
C PHE A 97 1.99 5.48 -6.21
N ILE A 98 1.60 5.16 -4.98
CA ILE A 98 0.63 5.94 -4.20
C ILE A 98 1.28 7.03 -3.31
N GLY A 99 2.59 7.26 -3.45
CA GLY A 99 3.29 8.37 -2.79
C GLY A 99 3.79 8.10 -1.36
N LEU A 100 3.92 6.85 -0.93
CA LEU A 100 4.53 6.50 0.36
C LEU A 100 6.06 6.62 0.31
N ARG A 101 6.63 7.31 1.30
CA ARG A 101 8.08 7.40 1.51
C ARG A 101 8.63 6.09 2.08
N GLY A 102 9.88 5.78 1.75
CA GLY A 102 10.55 4.55 2.19
C GLY A 102 10.19 3.29 1.40
N CYS A 103 9.34 3.42 0.37
CA CYS A 103 8.98 2.36 -0.56
C CYS A 103 9.78 2.41 -1.88
N GLU A 104 10.76 3.31 -2.00
CA GLU A 104 11.59 3.44 -3.20
C GLU A 104 12.32 2.12 -3.46
N SER A 105 12.32 1.62 -4.70
CA SER A 105 13.17 0.47 -5.09
C SER A 105 14.64 0.84 -4.91
N PRO A 106 15.53 -0.11 -4.56
CA PRO A 106 16.96 0.20 -4.52
C PRO A 106 17.40 0.66 -5.93
N VAL A 107 18.28 1.65 -5.97
CA VAL A 107 18.95 2.07 -7.22
C VAL A 107 19.89 0.96 -7.67
#